data_AF-A0A850PC36-F1
#
_entry.id   AF-A0A850PC36-F1
#
_cell.length_a   1.000
_cell.length_b   1.000
_cell.length_c   1.000
_cell.angle_alpha   90.00
_cell.angle_beta   90.00
_cell.angle_gamma   90.00
#
_symmetry.space_group_name_H-M   'P 1'
#
loop_
_entity.id
_entity.type
_entity.pdbx_description
1 polymer ?
#
loop_
_entity_poly.entity_id
_entity_poly.type
_entity_poly.pdbx_seq_one_letter_code
_entity_poly.pdbx_strand_id
1 'polypeptide(L)' 'MSWLRVIGLGPGTVLQRTAEAEAALAQATDLVGYAPYVARVAAGPDVVRHASDNRVEL' A
#
# COMPACT_ATOMS: atom_id res chain seq x y z
N MET A 1 15.47 12.46 -2.40
CA MET A 1 15.83 11.08 -2.01
C MET A 1 14.71 10.15 -2.44
N SER A 2 15.05 9.01 -3.05
CA SER A 2 14.13 7.89 -3.26
C SER A 2 14.17 6.95 -2.05
N TRP A 3 13.05 6.29 -1.76
CA TRP A 3 12.94 5.31 -0.67
C TRP A 3 12.01 4.15 -1.06
N LEU A 4 12.14 3.02 -0.36
CA LEU A 4 11.24 1.89 -0.42
C LEU A 4 10.88 1.49 1.01
N ARG A 5 9.60 1.31 1.31
CA ARG A 5 9.10 0.88 2.62
C ARG A 5 8.12 -0.27 2.45
N VAL A 6 8.26 -1.29 3.29
CA VAL A 6 7.28 -2.38 3.41
C VAL A 6 6.34 -2.03 4.55
N ILE A 7 5.06 -1.80 4.23
CA ILE A 7 4.07 -1.30 5.18
C ILE A 7 3.06 -2.39 5.54
N GLY A 8 2.90 -2.66 6.83
CA GLY A 8 1.80 -3.49 7.33
C GLY A 8 0.49 -2.72 7.36
N LEU A 9 -0.55 -3.21 6.65
CA LEU A 9 -1.88 -2.59 6.62
C LEU A 9 -2.81 -3.04 7.76
N GLY A 10 -2.32 -3.92 8.65
CA GLY A 10 -3.16 -4.56 9.66
C GLY A 10 -4.21 -5.53 9.06
N PRO A 11 -4.97 -6.21 9.93
CA PRO A 11 -5.80 -7.32 9.51
C PRO A 11 -7.08 -6.92 8.77
N GLY A 12 -7.52 -5.65 8.86
CA GLY A 12 -8.73 -5.22 8.16
C GLY A 12 -8.95 -3.70 8.17
N THR A 13 -9.51 -3.19 9.25
CA THR A 13 -9.95 -1.78 9.33
C THR A 13 -8.76 -0.82 9.37
N VAL A 14 -8.94 0.37 8.81
CA VAL A 14 -7.94 1.45 8.83
C VAL A 14 -7.58 1.89 10.26
N LEU A 15 -8.50 1.70 11.23
CA LEU A 15 -8.27 1.99 12.64
C LEU A 15 -7.21 1.09 13.30
N GLN A 16 -6.83 -0.01 12.64
CA GLN A 16 -5.78 -0.92 13.10
C GLN A 16 -4.40 -0.61 12.48
N ARG A 17 -4.30 0.40 11.61
CA ARG A 17 -3.00 0.85 11.09
C ARG A 17 -2.30 1.74 12.10
N THR A 18 -0.99 1.63 12.18
CA THR A 18 -0.17 2.48 13.05
C THR A 18 -0.03 3.89 12.45
N ALA A 19 0.23 4.88 13.30
CA ALA A 19 0.50 6.25 12.83
C ALA A 19 1.71 6.33 11.88
N GLU A 20 2.73 5.47 12.08
CA GLU A 20 3.88 5.37 11.19
C GLU A 20 3.50 4.87 9.79
N ALA A 21 2.63 3.85 9.71
CA ALA A 21 2.13 3.34 8.44
C ALA A 21 1.33 4.42 7.69
N GLU A 22 0.45 5.15 8.37
CA GLU A 22 -0.31 6.24 7.77
C GLU A 22 0.60 7.36 7.25
N ALA A 23 1.61 7.77 8.04
CA ALA A 23 2.56 8.80 7.63
C ALA A 23 3.38 8.39 6.41
N ALA A 24 3.77 7.12 6.30
CA ALA A 24 4.46 6.59 5.13
C ALA A 24 3.56 6.57 3.89
N LEU A 25 2.31 6.10 4.04
CA LEU A 25 1.34 6.03 2.94
C LEU A 25 0.96 7.43 2.42
N ALA A 26 0.89 8.42 3.30
CA ALA A 26 0.61 9.81 2.92
C ALA A 26 1.70 10.45 2.04
N GLN A 27 2.92 9.90 2.06
CA GLN A 27 4.06 10.38 1.25
C GLN A 27 4.32 9.49 0.03
N ALA A 28 3.60 8.38 -0.13
CA ALA A 28 3.83 7.42 -1.20
C ALA A 28 3.34 7.97 -2.54
N THR A 29 4.20 7.92 -3.55
CA THR A 29 3.84 8.18 -4.95
C THR A 29 3.41 6.91 -5.68
N ASP A 30 3.88 5.76 -5.20
CA ASP A 30 3.69 4.45 -5.83
C ASP A 30 3.30 3.42 -4.76
N LEU A 31 2.27 2.63 -5.05
CA LEU A 31 1.83 1.49 -4.24
C LEU A 31 2.06 0.21 -5.02
N VAL A 32 2.81 -0.74 -4.44
CA VAL A 32 3.13 -2.03 -5.06
C VAL A 32 2.63 -3.15 -4.15
N GLY A 33 1.93 -4.14 -4.72
CA GLY A 33 1.54 -5.33 -3.96
C GLY A 33 0.33 -6.06 -4.52
N TYR A 34 -0.18 -7.03 -3.74
CA TYR A 34 -1.38 -7.79 -4.10
C TYR A 34 -2.60 -6.87 -4.23
N ALA A 35 -3.33 -6.99 -5.34
CA ALA A 35 -4.36 -6.05 -5.75
C ALA A 35 -5.39 -5.70 -4.65
N PRO A 36 -5.94 -6.66 -3.87
CA PRO A 36 -6.86 -6.35 -2.78
C PRO A 36 -6.23 -5.50 -1.66
N TYR A 37 -4.93 -5.64 -1.39
CA TYR A 37 -4.25 -4.83 -0.38
C TYR A 37 -3.92 -3.44 -0.90
N VAL A 38 -3.50 -3.32 -2.17
CA VAL A 38 -3.32 -2.01 -2.81
C VAL A 38 -4.64 -1.23 -2.79
N ALA A 39 -5.76 -1.89 -3.11
CA ALA A 39 -7.09 -1.27 -3.12
C ALA A 39 -7.56 -0.78 -1.74
N ARG A 40 -7.07 -1.36 -0.63
CA ARG A 40 -7.41 -0.93 0.74
C ARG A 40 -6.79 0.42 1.13
N VAL A 41 -5.75 0.86 0.42
CA VAL A 41 -5.11 2.13 0.70
C VAL A 41 -5.88 3.27 0.03
N ALA A 42 -6.51 4.11 0.83
CA ALA A 42 -7.01 5.41 0.39
C ALA A 42 -5.81 6.31 0.06
N ALA A 43 -5.63 6.60 -1.22
CA ALA A 43 -4.55 7.44 -1.75
C ALA A 43 -5.13 8.43 -2.75
N GLY A 44 -4.44 9.55 -2.95
CA GLY A 44 -4.84 10.57 -3.92
C GLY A 44 -4.87 10.03 -5.37
N PRO A 45 -5.52 10.76 -6.30
CA PRO A 45 -5.64 10.34 -7.70
C PRO A 45 -4.29 10.22 -8.42
N ASP A 46 -3.28 10.95 -7.96
CA ASP A 46 -1.94 10.99 -8.58
C ASP A 46 -1.03 9.84 -8.14
N VAL A 47 -1.47 8.99 -7.20
CA VAL A 47 -0.68 7.85 -6.72
C VAL A 47 -0.78 6.68 -7.69
N VAL A 48 0.36 6.23 -8.20
CA VAL A 48 0.45 5.11 -9.14
C VAL A 48 0.27 3.80 -8.40
N ARG A 49 -0.53 2.89 -8.96
CA ARG A 49 -0.84 1.59 -8.36
C ARG A 49 -0.32 0.45 -9.23
N HIS A 50 0.70 -0.23 -8.73
CA HIS A 50 1.32 -1.42 -9.32
C HIS A 50 0.72 -2.66 -8.66
N ALA A 51 -0.52 -2.99 -9.04
CA ALA A 51 -1.25 -4.13 -8.49
C ALA A 51 -0.84 -5.45 -9.16
N SER A 52 -0.55 -6.46 -8.34
CA SER A 52 -0.30 -7.84 -8.78
C SER A 52 -1.52 -8.72 -8.45
N ASP A 53 -1.82 -9.70 -9.29
CA ASP A 53 -2.79 -10.75 -9.00
C ASP A 53 -2.23 -11.86 -8.08
N ASN A 54 -0.95 -11.74 -7.67
CA ASN A 54 -0.22 -12.63 -6.77
C ASN A 54 -0.36 -14.12 -7.15
N ARG A 55 -0.34 -14.42 -8.46
CA ARG A 55 -0.32 -15.79 -8.97
C ARG A 55 1.09 -16.37 -8.94
N VAL A 56 1.15 -17.68 -8.78
CA VAL A 56 2.37 -18.47 -8.98
C VAL A 56 2.34 -18.97 -10.43
N GLU A 57 3.39 -18.68 -11.20
CA GLU A 57 3.58 -19.29 -12.51
C GLU A 57 4.05 -20.74 -12.33
N LEU A 58 3.38 -21.68 -13.01
CA LEU A 58 3.64 -23.13 -12.95
C LEU A 58 4.64 -23.57 -14.04
#